data_AF-A0AAW1S3S7-F1
#
_entry.id   AF-A0AAW1S3S7-F1
#
_cell.length_a   1.000
_cell.length_b   1.000
_cell.length_c   1.000
_cell.angle_alpha   90.00
_cell.angle_beta   90.00
_cell.angle_gamma   90.00
#
_symmetry.space_group_name_H-M   'P 1'
#
loop_
_entity.id
_entity.type
_entity.pdbx_description
1 polymer ?
#
loop_
_entity_poly.entity_id
_entity_poly.type
_entity_poly.pdbx_seq_one_letter_code
_entity_poly.pdbx_strand_id
1 'polypeptide(L)'
;MSGNPGVPIRHHIIALRAPTAAPGSGAIALRLLHELPALIHVSNARGNQVQTGAAAADAAAVAEDARAGNQENDTTSGGAGRVAGGPASRWWVLQEGVPMRGKAAQDLAANVRQLSRVACQGVDPKAFWHALGFTIAHELIRQGRTFSLIQADHAIEVQVVKILRVPKEGEAGSPTELVPGSLLVEATTQIPENAHIPATLAIGKLAQLLSPHLQLKPA
;
A
#
# COMPACT_ATOMS: atom_id res chain seq x y z
N MET A 1 -1.59 31.56 -3.45
CA MET A 1 -1.43 30.22 -4.06
C MET A 1 -2.10 29.22 -3.15
N SER A 2 -3.22 28.63 -3.58
CA SER A 2 -3.89 27.57 -2.82
C SER A 2 -3.15 26.25 -3.07
N GLY A 3 -2.48 25.71 -2.06
CA GLY A 3 -1.78 24.43 -2.18
C GLY A 3 -2.77 23.27 -2.18
N ASN A 4 -2.54 22.25 -3.02
CA ASN A 4 -3.30 21.00 -2.96
C ASN A 4 -3.10 20.37 -1.57
N PRO A 5 -4.16 20.20 -0.75
CA PRO A 5 -4.01 19.80 0.65
C PRO A 5 -3.52 18.35 0.83
N GLY A 6 -3.43 17.56 -0.25
CA GLY A 6 -3.09 16.15 -0.22
C GLY A 6 -4.28 15.30 0.23
N VAL A 7 -4.36 14.08 -0.29
CA VAL A 7 -5.41 13.12 0.08
C VAL A 7 -4.96 12.37 1.33
N PRO A 8 -5.75 12.34 2.42
CA PRO A 8 -5.39 11.57 3.60
C PRO A 8 -5.43 10.06 3.25
N ILE A 9 -4.42 9.33 3.70
CA ILE A 9 -4.32 7.89 3.47
C ILE A 9 -4.09 7.12 4.77
N ARG A 10 -4.65 5.90 4.81
CA ARG A 10 -4.36 4.90 5.83
C ARG A 10 -4.32 3.52 5.18
N HIS A 11 -3.13 2.96 5.02
CA HIS A 11 -2.93 1.63 4.46
C HIS A 11 -2.54 0.65 5.56
N HIS A 12 -3.22 -0.48 5.63
CA HIS A 12 -2.77 -1.64 6.42
C HIS A 12 -1.94 -2.54 5.51
N ILE A 13 -0.67 -2.74 5.88
CA ILE A 13 0.31 -3.54 5.14
C ILE A 13 0.60 -4.81 5.92
N ILE A 14 0.42 -5.95 5.26
CA ILE A 14 0.83 -7.25 5.79
C ILE A 14 1.94 -7.78 4.88
N ALA A 15 3.14 -7.93 5.44
CA ALA A 15 4.23 -8.58 4.73
C ALA A 15 4.15 -10.08 4.95
N LEU A 16 4.10 -10.82 3.85
CA LEU A 16 4.08 -12.28 3.85
C LEU A 16 5.46 -12.80 3.49
N ARG A 17 5.84 -13.88 4.16
CA ARG A 17 7.00 -14.72 3.83
C ARG A 17 6.50 -15.97 3.14
N ALA A 18 7.04 -16.26 1.96
CA ALA A 18 6.77 -17.49 1.24
C ALA A 18 7.11 -18.72 2.11
N PRO A 19 6.38 -19.84 1.96
CA PRO A 19 6.82 -21.12 2.49
C PRO A 19 8.24 -21.38 2.00
N THR A 20 9.11 -21.88 2.87
CA THR A 20 10.53 -22.14 2.57
C THR A 20 10.67 -22.83 1.22
N ALA A 21 11.01 -22.05 0.21
CA ALA A 21 11.33 -22.57 -1.11
C ALA A 21 12.73 -23.17 -1.04
N ALA A 22 12.97 -24.18 -1.89
CA ALA A 22 14.26 -24.85 -2.00
C ALA A 22 15.42 -23.84 -2.04
N PRO A 23 16.60 -24.20 -1.48
CA PRO A 23 17.77 -23.31 -1.47
C PRO A 23 18.06 -22.81 -2.89
N GLY A 24 17.98 -21.49 -3.08
CA GLY A 24 18.16 -20.82 -4.38
C GLY A 24 16.94 -20.05 -4.90
N SER A 25 15.75 -20.28 -4.35
CA SER A 25 14.58 -19.45 -4.67
C SER A 25 14.61 -18.17 -3.84
N GLY A 26 14.78 -17.02 -4.51
CA GLY A 26 14.77 -15.72 -3.85
C GLY A 26 13.49 -15.52 -3.04
N ALA A 27 13.61 -15.03 -1.81
CA ALA A 27 12.46 -14.80 -0.95
C ALA A 27 11.47 -13.85 -1.65
N ILE A 28 10.28 -14.36 -1.98
CA ILE A 28 9.19 -13.53 -2.51
C ILE A 28 8.59 -12.78 -1.33
N ALA A 29 8.79 -11.46 -1.31
CA ALA A 29 8.11 -10.56 -0.40
C ALA A 29 6.77 -10.15 -1.03
N LEU A 30 5.67 -10.65 -0.50
CA LEU A 30 4.33 -10.17 -0.85
C LEU A 30 3.86 -9.17 0.20
N ARG A 31 3.22 -8.09 -0.26
CA ARG A 31 2.55 -7.10 0.59
C ARG A 31 1.07 -7.13 0.31
N LEU A 32 0.25 -7.31 1.33
CA LEU A 32 -1.19 -7.07 1.25
C LEU A 32 -1.47 -5.66 1.70
N LEU A 33 -2.10 -4.85 0.84
CA LEU A 33 -2.54 -3.51 1.16
C LEU A 33 -4.06 -3.46 1.21
N HIS A 34 -4.58 -3.04 2.36
CA HIS A 34 -5.97 -2.66 2.51
C HIS A 34 -6.07 -1.14 2.58
N GLU A 35 -6.89 -0.56 1.69
CA GLU A 35 -7.26 0.85 1.76
C GLU A 35 -8.31 0.99 2.86
N LEU A 36 -7.88 1.48 4.02
CA LEU A 36 -8.82 1.84 5.08
C LEU A 36 -9.39 3.22 4.74
N PRO A 37 -10.70 3.45 4.95
CA PRO A 37 -11.23 4.81 4.86
C PRO A 37 -10.40 5.71 5.77
N ALA A 38 -9.91 6.81 5.22
CA ALA A 38 -9.13 7.76 5.98
C ALA A 38 -10.01 8.31 7.11
N LEU A 39 -9.65 7.97 8.35
CA LEU A 39 -10.28 8.54 9.53
C LEU A 39 -9.79 9.99 9.65
N ILE A 40 -10.57 10.93 9.12
CA ILE A 40 -10.28 12.36 9.22
C ILE A 40 -10.62 12.80 10.64
N HIS A 41 -9.61 12.88 11.50
CA HIS A 41 -9.76 13.45 12.84
C HIS A 41 -9.55 14.97 12.75
N VAL A 42 -10.63 15.74 12.58
CA VAL A 42 -10.57 17.21 12.66
C VAL A 42 -10.62 17.60 14.13
N SER A 43 -9.49 17.99 14.68
CA SER A 43 -9.42 18.61 16.01
C SER A 43 -9.29 20.12 15.79
N ASN A 44 -10.27 20.92 16.22
CA ASN A 44 -10.07 22.37 16.26
C ASN A 44 -9.19 22.74 17.46
N ALA A 45 -8.54 23.90 17.41
CA ALA A 45 -7.65 24.40 18.47
C ALA A 45 -8.35 24.66 19.84
N ARG A 46 -9.64 24.32 19.98
CA ARG A 46 -10.43 24.46 21.22
C ARG A 46 -10.85 23.13 21.83
N GLY A 47 -10.33 22.00 21.35
CA GLY A 47 -10.50 20.71 22.04
C GLY A 47 -11.87 20.05 21.93
N ASN A 48 -12.78 20.53 21.08
CA ASN A 48 -14.02 19.81 20.80
C ASN A 48 -13.81 18.79 19.68
N GLN A 49 -14.05 17.51 19.99
CA GLN A 49 -14.08 16.42 19.01
C GLN A 49 -15.38 16.49 18.20
N VAL A 50 -15.26 16.50 16.88
CA VAL A 50 -16.39 16.24 15.97
C VAL A 50 -16.04 15.01 15.15
N GLN A 51 -16.79 13.92 15.34
CA GLN A 51 -16.72 12.75 14.46
C GLN A 51 -17.41 13.10 13.15
N THR A 52 -16.70 13.05 12.03
CA THR A 52 -17.30 13.07 10.69
C THR A 52 -17.01 11.76 9.97
N GLY A 53 -18.07 11.16 9.42
CA GLY A 53 -18.06 9.89 8.72
C GLY A 53 -17.24 9.88 7.42
N ALA A 54 -16.91 8.66 6.99
CA ALA A 54 -16.00 8.32 5.90
C ALA A 54 -16.29 9.07 4.58
N ALA A 55 -15.29 9.79 4.07
CA ALA A 55 -15.26 10.23 2.69
C ALA A 55 -14.63 9.10 1.84
N ALA A 56 -15.48 8.25 1.27
CA ALA A 56 -15.10 7.43 0.13
C ALA A 56 -15.35 8.28 -1.13
N ALA A 57 -14.28 8.69 -1.80
CA ALA A 57 -14.37 9.34 -3.11
C ALA A 57 -13.52 8.53 -4.11
N ASP A 58 -14.25 7.87 -5.00
CA ASP A 58 -13.92 7.40 -6.35
C ASP A 58 -12.60 6.68 -6.62
N ALA A 59 -12.72 5.35 -6.72
CA ALA A 59 -11.97 4.55 -7.68
C ALA A 59 -12.97 3.93 -8.69
N ALA A 60 -13.62 4.79 -9.47
CA ALA A 60 -14.43 4.42 -10.62
C ALA A 60 -13.55 4.36 -11.89
N ALA A 61 -13.01 3.18 -12.19
CA ALA A 61 -12.70 2.72 -13.55
C ALA A 61 -12.38 1.22 -13.47
N VAL A 62 -12.95 0.44 -14.38
CA VAL A 62 -12.96 -1.05 -14.48
C VAL A 62 -14.10 -1.72 -13.69
N ALA A 63 -15.33 -1.47 -14.15
CA ALA A 63 -16.50 -2.28 -13.81
C ALA A 63 -17.46 -2.33 -15.01
N GLU A 64 -17.06 -3.04 -16.06
CA GLU A 64 -18.00 -3.50 -17.09
C GLU A 64 -17.42 -4.76 -17.72
N ASP A 65 -17.56 -5.91 -17.06
CA ASP A 65 -17.77 -7.22 -17.68
C ASP A 65 -17.87 -8.32 -16.59
N ALA A 66 -19.05 -8.48 -15.98
CA ALA A 66 -19.43 -9.69 -15.22
C ALA A 66 -20.93 -9.63 -14.83
N ARG A 67 -21.81 -9.56 -15.84
CA ARG A 67 -23.23 -9.88 -15.67
C ARG A 67 -23.59 -11.03 -16.58
N ALA A 68 -23.23 -12.24 -16.17
CA ALA A 68 -23.83 -13.46 -16.70
C ALA A 68 -23.67 -14.61 -15.71
N GLY A 69 -24.81 -15.11 -15.22
CA GLY A 69 -25.00 -16.48 -14.74
C GLY A 69 -24.34 -16.87 -13.42
N ASN A 70 -25.12 -17.05 -12.37
CA ASN A 70 -25.41 -18.42 -11.93
C ASN A 70 -26.54 -18.44 -10.89
N GLN A 71 -27.61 -19.09 -11.34
CA GLN A 71 -28.81 -19.44 -10.62
C GLN A 71 -28.56 -20.73 -9.83
N GLU A 72 -29.09 -20.78 -8.62
CA GLU A 72 -29.38 -21.91 -7.73
C GLU A 72 -28.69 -23.26 -7.94
N ASN A 73 -28.02 -23.73 -6.88
CA ASN A 73 -28.25 -25.08 -6.36
C ASN A 73 -28.06 -25.09 -4.84
N ASP A 74 -29.17 -25.33 -4.15
CA ASP A 74 -29.25 -25.68 -2.74
C ASP A 74 -29.05 -27.20 -2.59
N THR A 75 -28.45 -27.67 -1.49
CA THR A 75 -28.64 -28.97 -0.80
C THR A 75 -27.46 -29.29 0.16
N THR A 76 -27.73 -29.10 1.47
CA THR A 76 -27.42 -30.01 2.61
C THR A 76 -26.02 -30.08 3.26
N SER A 77 -25.96 -29.39 4.41
CA SER A 77 -25.38 -29.72 5.74
C SER A 77 -24.05 -30.48 5.91
N GLY A 78 -23.10 -29.79 6.54
CA GLY A 78 -21.98 -30.36 7.31
C GLY A 78 -21.30 -29.25 8.11
N GLY A 79 -21.24 -29.39 9.45
CA GLY A 79 -20.82 -28.33 10.36
C GLY A 79 -19.39 -27.83 10.15
N ALA A 80 -19.26 -26.54 9.92
CA ALA A 80 -18.07 -25.74 10.23
C ALA A 80 -18.57 -24.35 10.62
N GLY A 81 -18.07 -23.81 11.74
CA GLY A 81 -18.52 -22.54 12.28
C GLY A 81 -18.56 -21.47 11.19
N ARG A 82 -19.76 -20.95 10.91
CA ARG A 82 -19.93 -19.75 10.08
C ARG A 82 -19.18 -18.63 10.78
N VAL A 83 -17.96 -18.33 10.34
CA VAL A 83 -17.34 -17.04 10.60
C VAL A 83 -18.33 -16.03 10.05
N ALA A 84 -18.95 -15.26 10.94
CA ALA A 84 -19.95 -14.27 10.58
C ALA A 84 -19.40 -13.43 9.42
N GLY A 85 -20.08 -13.49 8.27
CA GLY A 85 -19.63 -12.90 7.02
C GLY A 85 -19.59 -11.39 7.14
N GLY A 86 -18.43 -10.85 7.52
CA GLY A 86 -18.12 -9.44 7.37
C GLY A 86 -18.16 -9.06 5.89
N PRO A 87 -18.34 -7.76 5.57
CA PRO A 87 -18.31 -7.32 4.19
C PRO A 87 -16.99 -7.74 3.53
N ALA A 88 -17.08 -8.26 2.31
CA ALA A 88 -15.89 -8.62 1.52
C ALA A 88 -14.99 -7.39 1.41
N SER A 89 -13.76 -7.51 1.91
CA SER A 89 -12.78 -6.44 1.89
C SER A 89 -11.95 -6.56 0.61
N ARG A 90 -11.66 -5.42 -0.05
CA ARG A 90 -10.78 -5.39 -1.23
C ARG A 90 -9.34 -5.19 -0.78
N TRP A 91 -8.48 -6.10 -1.19
CA TRP A 91 -7.06 -6.09 -0.88
C TRP A 91 -6.24 -6.01 -2.16
N TRP A 92 -5.08 -5.39 -2.07
CA TRP A 92 -4.09 -5.37 -3.14
C TRP A 92 -2.91 -6.22 -2.73
N VAL A 93 -2.56 -7.19 -3.56
CA VAL A 93 -1.39 -8.05 -3.40
C VAL A 93 -0.30 -7.47 -4.27
N LEU A 94 0.80 -7.06 -3.64
CA LEU A 94 1.95 -6.49 -4.32
C LEU A 94 3.13 -7.45 -4.19
N GLN A 95 3.72 -7.81 -5.32
CA GLN A 95 5.01 -8.48 -5.39
C GLN A 95 6.04 -7.45 -5.85
N GLU A 96 7.02 -7.18 -4.99
CA GLU A 96 8.13 -6.29 -5.28
C GLU A 96 9.36 -7.10 -5.68
N GLY A 97 9.90 -6.81 -6.86
CA GLY A 97 11.20 -7.31 -7.30
C GLY A 97 12.34 -6.60 -6.57
N VAL A 98 13.54 -7.18 -6.70
CA VAL A 98 14.76 -6.56 -6.20
C VAL A 98 15.03 -5.27 -6.99
N PRO A 99 15.50 -4.18 -6.36
CA PRO A 99 15.95 -3.00 -7.09
C PRO A 99 16.99 -3.36 -8.14
N MET A 100 16.95 -2.67 -9.28
CA MET A 100 17.94 -2.81 -10.35
C MET A 100 19.35 -2.59 -9.79
N ARG A 101 20.31 -3.39 -10.25
CA ARG A 101 21.70 -3.39 -9.76
C ARG A 101 22.68 -3.18 -10.90
N GLY A 102 23.93 -2.91 -10.55
CA GLY A 102 25.03 -2.70 -11.49
C GLY A 102 25.23 -1.23 -11.86
N LYS A 103 26.18 -0.97 -12.75
CA LYS A 103 26.61 0.38 -13.13
C LYS A 103 25.45 1.25 -13.62
N ALA A 104 24.61 0.69 -14.49
CA ALA A 104 23.44 1.39 -15.03
C ALA A 104 22.44 1.85 -13.95
N ALA A 105 22.36 1.16 -12.80
CA ALA A 105 21.49 1.56 -11.69
C ALA A 105 22.10 2.70 -10.85
N GLN A 106 23.43 2.74 -10.73
CA GLN A 106 24.13 3.79 -9.97
C GLN A 106 24.04 5.16 -10.64
N ASP A 107 23.88 5.18 -11.96
CA ASP A 107 23.74 6.41 -12.75
C ASP A 107 22.30 6.97 -12.71
N LEU A 108 21.34 6.27 -12.10
CA LEU A 108 19.96 6.73 -12.00
C LEU A 108 19.72 7.59 -10.77
N ALA A 109 18.87 8.61 -10.93
CA ALA A 109 18.49 9.50 -9.83
C ALA A 109 17.50 8.87 -8.83
N ALA A 110 16.95 7.69 -9.12
CA ALA A 110 16.04 6.95 -8.24
C ALA A 110 16.14 5.44 -8.48
N ASN A 111 15.78 4.65 -7.46
CA ASN A 111 15.79 3.20 -7.55
C ASN A 111 14.62 2.70 -8.40
N VAL A 112 14.92 1.79 -9.33
CA VAL A 112 13.95 1.13 -10.20
C VAL A 112 13.76 -0.30 -9.73
N ARG A 113 12.53 -0.77 -9.62
CA ARG A 113 12.22 -2.17 -9.30
C ARG A 113 10.97 -2.60 -10.05
N GLN A 114 10.85 -3.89 -10.33
CA GLN A 114 9.63 -4.45 -10.88
C GLN A 114 8.55 -4.54 -9.78
N LEU A 115 7.32 -4.20 -10.13
CA LEU A 115 6.17 -4.31 -9.24
C LEU A 115 5.06 -5.04 -9.98
N SER A 116 4.54 -6.11 -9.39
CA SER A 116 3.30 -6.75 -9.83
C SER A 116 2.22 -6.48 -8.80
N ARG A 117 1.05 -5.99 -9.23
CA ARG A 117 -0.08 -5.67 -8.36
C ARG A 117 -1.33 -6.42 -8.83
N VAL A 118 -2.00 -7.12 -7.92
CA VAL A 118 -3.24 -7.84 -8.19
C VAL A 118 -4.28 -7.48 -7.13
N ALA A 119 -5.53 -7.26 -7.53
CA ALA A 119 -6.63 -7.11 -6.59
C ALA A 119 -7.11 -8.50 -6.14
N CYS A 120 -7.29 -8.70 -4.85
CA CYS A 120 -8.03 -9.83 -4.31
C CYS A 120 -9.22 -9.34 -3.48
N GLN A 121 -10.31 -10.09 -3.50
CA GLN A 121 -11.52 -9.81 -2.75
C GLN A 121 -11.86 -11.03 -1.93
N GLY A 122 -12.21 -10.83 -0.66
CA GLY A 122 -12.54 -11.92 0.24
C GLY A 122 -12.84 -11.43 1.64
N VAL A 123 -13.41 -12.33 2.45
CA VAL A 123 -13.75 -12.06 3.85
C VAL A 123 -12.51 -12.15 4.73
N ASP A 124 -11.61 -13.08 4.42
CA ASP A 124 -10.38 -13.30 5.19
C ASP A 124 -9.17 -13.57 4.27
N PRO A 125 -8.47 -12.52 3.81
CA PRO A 125 -7.27 -12.69 3.01
C PRO A 125 -6.13 -13.34 3.80
N LYS A 126 -6.05 -13.13 5.13
CA LYS A 126 -4.96 -13.70 5.94
C LYS A 126 -5.07 -15.22 5.95
N ALA A 127 -6.27 -15.74 6.21
CA ALA A 127 -6.53 -17.18 6.13
C ALA A 127 -6.26 -17.76 4.74
N PHE A 128 -6.64 -17.04 3.67
CA PHE A 128 -6.33 -17.45 2.30
C PHE A 128 -4.82 -17.63 2.08
N TRP A 129 -4.00 -16.64 2.43
CA TRP A 129 -2.55 -16.71 2.26
C TRP A 129 -1.90 -17.75 3.17
N HIS A 130 -2.40 -17.91 4.38
CA HIS A 130 -1.96 -18.97 5.29
C HIS A 130 -2.25 -20.36 4.73
N ALA A 131 -3.41 -20.57 4.12
CA ALA A 131 -3.75 -21.83 3.45
C ALA A 131 -2.84 -22.16 2.26
N LEU A 132 -2.29 -21.13 1.60
CA LEU A 132 -1.25 -21.27 0.57
C LEU A 132 0.16 -21.50 1.13
N GLY A 133 0.31 -21.61 2.45
CA GLY A 133 1.59 -21.86 3.14
C GLY A 133 2.41 -20.61 3.43
N PHE A 134 1.88 -19.40 3.18
CA PHE A 134 2.58 -18.17 3.55
C PHE A 134 2.45 -17.91 5.05
N THR A 135 3.49 -17.28 5.61
CA THR A 135 3.49 -16.85 7.02
C THR A 135 3.55 -15.32 7.10
N ILE A 136 2.89 -14.74 8.10
CA ILE A 136 2.93 -13.29 8.33
C ILE A 136 4.28 -12.93 8.95
N ALA A 137 5.08 -12.13 8.25
CA ALA A 137 6.37 -11.67 8.73
C ALA A 137 6.22 -10.45 9.66
N HIS A 138 5.42 -9.47 9.24
CA HIS A 138 5.09 -8.29 10.03
C HIS A 138 3.84 -7.58 9.50
N GLU A 139 3.21 -6.81 10.37
CA GLU A 139 2.06 -5.96 10.04
C GLU A 139 2.36 -4.51 10.40
N LEU A 140 2.08 -3.61 9.46
CA LEU A 140 2.34 -2.18 9.58
C LEU A 140 1.12 -1.38 9.13
N ILE A 141 0.99 -0.15 9.62
CA ILE A 141 0.03 0.83 9.11
C ILE A 141 0.82 2.02 8.59
N ARG A 142 0.61 2.40 7.33
CA ARG A 142 1.04 3.71 6.80
C ARG A 142 -0.10 4.69 7.00
N GLN A 143 0.15 5.80 7.69
CA GLN A 143 -0.86 6.83 7.90
C GLN A 143 -0.28 8.20 7.56
N GLY A 144 -0.94 8.98 6.72
CA GLY A 144 -0.44 10.30 6.33
C GLY A 144 -1.20 10.90 5.17
N ARG A 145 -0.47 11.54 4.25
CA ARG A 145 -1.03 12.19 3.06
C ARG A 145 -0.32 11.74 1.80
N THR A 146 -1.07 11.67 0.72
CA THR A 146 -0.59 11.46 -0.64
C THR A 146 -0.83 12.70 -1.47
N PHE A 147 0.18 13.08 -2.25
CA PHE A 147 0.14 14.19 -3.19
C PHE A 147 0.46 13.65 -4.57
N SER A 148 -0.38 13.95 -5.55
CA SER A 148 -0.14 13.60 -6.94
C SER A 148 0.26 14.86 -7.71
N LEU A 149 1.37 14.78 -8.43
CA LEU A 149 1.87 15.86 -9.27
C LEU A 149 2.37 15.30 -10.59
N ILE A 150 2.37 16.14 -11.63
CA ILE A 150 2.95 15.80 -12.93
C ILE A 150 4.30 16.51 -13.04
N GLN A 151 5.36 15.77 -13.34
CA GLN A 151 6.69 16.31 -13.57
C GLN A 151 7.28 15.66 -14.82
N ALA A 152 7.63 16.47 -15.82
CA ALA A 152 8.17 16.00 -17.11
C ALA A 152 7.34 14.84 -17.69
N ASP A 153 6.02 15.02 -17.77
CA ASP A 153 5.04 14.05 -18.29
C ASP A 153 4.87 12.74 -17.49
N HIS A 154 5.46 12.67 -16.29
CA HIS A 154 5.29 11.53 -15.38
C HIS A 154 4.40 11.91 -14.21
N ALA A 155 3.39 11.08 -13.93
CA ALA A 155 2.63 11.17 -12.70
C ALA A 155 3.49 10.64 -11.54
N ILE A 156 3.86 11.55 -10.63
CA ILE A 156 4.61 11.23 -9.42
C ILE A 156 3.65 11.29 -8.24
N GLU A 157 3.64 10.20 -7.49
CA GLU A 157 2.95 10.10 -6.21
C GLU A 157 3.96 10.33 -5.08
N VAL A 158 3.71 11.36 -4.27
CA VAL A 158 4.50 11.68 -3.09
C VAL A 158 3.69 11.35 -1.85
N GLN A 159 4.16 10.39 -1.06
CA GLN A 159 3.55 10.03 0.21
C GLN A 159 4.37 10.62 1.36
N VAL A 160 3.69 11.27 2.29
CA VAL A 160 4.26 11.76 3.55
C VAL A 160 3.52 11.05 4.68
N VAL A 161 4.15 10.04 5.27
CA VAL A 161 3.48 9.09 6.17
C VAL A 161 4.29 8.80 7.42
N LYS A 162 3.58 8.50 8.50
CA LYS A 162 4.13 7.77 9.65
C LYS A 162 3.87 6.29 9.48
N ILE A 163 4.82 5.49 9.96
CA ILE A 163 4.74 4.03 9.94
C ILE A 163 4.43 3.57 11.35
N LEU A 164 3.29 2.89 11.53
CA LEU A 164 2.90 2.31 12.80
C LEU A 164 3.11 0.80 12.74
N ARG A 165 3.69 0.23 13.80
CA ARG A 165 3.74 -1.22 13.99
C ARG A 165 2.44 -1.70 14.61
N VAL A 166 1.85 -2.74 14.04
CA VAL A 166 0.69 -3.41 14.62
C VAL A 166 1.21 -4.49 15.59
N PRO A 167 0.68 -4.58 16.84
CA PRO A 167 1.00 -5.67 17.76
C PRO A 167 0.73 -7.03 17.10
N LYS A 168 1.52 -8.04 17.44
CA LYS A 168 1.25 -9.39 16.93
C LYS A 168 -0.05 -9.93 17.53
N GLU A 169 -0.63 -10.92 16.87
CA GLU A 169 -1.79 -11.62 17.41
C GLU A 169 -1.45 -12.21 18.80
N GLY A 170 -2.29 -11.93 19.79
CA GLY A 170 -2.06 -12.29 21.19
C GLY A 170 -1.28 -11.26 22.01
N GLU A 171 -0.67 -10.24 21.39
CA GLU A 171 -0.07 -9.11 22.11
C GLU A 171 -1.14 -8.04 22.39
N ALA A 172 -1.29 -7.65 23.66
CA ALA A 172 -2.15 -6.52 24.03
C ALA A 172 -1.47 -5.21 23.64
N GLY A 173 -2.18 -4.32 22.95
CA GLY A 173 -1.68 -2.98 22.64
C GLY A 173 -2.41 -2.29 21.50
N SER A 174 -2.13 -1.00 21.33
CA SER A 174 -2.52 -0.22 20.16
C SER A 174 -1.34 -0.09 19.18
N PRO A 175 -1.59 0.25 17.91
CA PRO A 175 -0.51 0.53 16.97
C PRO A 175 0.42 1.65 17.48
N THR A 176 1.73 1.42 17.40
CA THR A 176 2.76 2.35 17.90
C THR A 176 3.66 2.84 16.76
N GLU A 177 4.17 4.08 16.84
CA GLU A 177 5.08 4.61 15.82
C GLU A 177 6.39 3.82 15.78
N LEU A 178 6.76 3.33 14.60
CA LEU A 178 8.00 2.57 14.40
C LEU A 178 9.24 3.45 14.61
N VAL A 179 9.14 4.73 14.21
CA VAL A 179 10.16 5.75 14.44
C VAL A 179 9.45 7.02 14.94
N PRO A 180 9.31 7.18 16.27
CA PRO A 180 8.56 8.30 16.84
C PRO A 180 9.07 9.66 16.38
N GLY A 181 8.15 10.55 16.03
CA GLY A 181 8.47 11.93 15.64
C GLY A 181 9.11 12.09 14.25
N SER A 182 9.18 11.01 13.46
CA SER A 182 9.71 11.03 12.09
C SER A 182 8.63 10.69 11.06
N LEU A 183 8.73 11.31 9.89
CA LEU A 183 7.88 11.01 8.73
C LEU A 183 8.73 10.37 7.62
N LEU A 184 8.19 9.31 7.03
CA LEU A 184 8.69 8.76 5.79
C LEU A 184 8.12 9.59 4.63
N VAL A 185 9.01 10.09 3.77
CA VAL A 185 8.64 10.71 2.51
C VAL A 185 9.10 9.82 1.37
N GLU A 186 8.16 9.38 0.55
CA GLU A 186 8.40 8.48 -0.57
C GLU A 186 7.84 9.10 -1.84
N ALA A 187 8.68 9.30 -2.86
CA ALA A 187 8.26 9.72 -4.18
C ALA A 187 8.37 8.52 -5.13
N THR A 188 7.26 8.16 -5.76
CA THR A 188 7.19 7.00 -6.66
C THR A 188 6.48 7.37 -7.94
N THR A 189 6.76 6.63 -9.00
CA THR A 189 6.06 6.74 -10.27
C THR A 189 5.92 5.33 -10.86
N GLN A 190 4.78 5.06 -11.47
CA GLN A 190 4.53 3.80 -12.18
C GLN A 190 4.69 4.05 -13.66
N ILE A 191 5.39 3.14 -14.33
CA ILE A 191 5.78 3.29 -15.72
C ILE A 191 5.66 1.97 -16.47
N PRO A 192 5.45 2.03 -17.79
CA PRO A 192 5.60 0.84 -18.63
C PRO A 192 7.06 0.37 -18.62
N GLU A 193 7.24 -0.90 -19.02
CA GLU A 193 8.57 -1.47 -19.18
C GLU A 193 9.41 -0.60 -20.13
N ASN A 194 10.72 -0.48 -19.83
CA ASN A 194 11.70 0.31 -20.60
C ASN A 194 11.56 1.85 -20.54
N ALA A 195 10.61 2.43 -19.79
CA ALA A 195 10.49 3.89 -19.62
C ALA A 195 11.20 4.45 -18.36
N HIS A 196 12.12 3.70 -17.76
CA HIS A 196 12.67 4.03 -16.44
C HIS A 196 13.65 5.20 -16.42
N ILE A 197 14.42 5.41 -17.50
CA ILE A 197 15.36 6.54 -17.58
C ILE A 197 14.64 7.89 -17.45
N PRO A 198 13.67 8.25 -18.31
CA PRO A 198 13.00 9.55 -18.19
C PRO A 198 12.23 9.71 -16.87
N ALA A 199 11.67 8.62 -16.34
CA ALA A 199 10.93 8.62 -15.07
C ALA A 199 11.82 8.90 -13.86
N THR A 200 13.00 8.25 -13.78
CA THR A 200 13.96 8.52 -12.70
C THR A 200 14.51 9.93 -12.77
N LEU A 201 14.70 10.50 -13.97
CA LEU A 201 15.06 11.91 -14.15
C LEU A 201 13.95 12.86 -13.65
N ALA A 202 12.68 12.53 -13.85
CA ALA A 202 11.55 13.30 -13.31
C ALA A 202 11.56 13.32 -11.78
N ILE A 203 11.79 12.16 -11.14
CA ILE A 203 11.98 12.07 -9.67
C ILE A 203 13.22 12.87 -9.23
N GLY A 204 14.33 12.80 -9.98
CA GLY A 204 15.53 13.58 -9.70
C GLY A 204 15.28 15.09 -9.72
N LYS A 205 14.51 15.59 -10.70
CA LYS A 205 14.10 17.01 -10.75
C LYS A 205 13.22 17.38 -9.55
N LEU A 206 12.29 16.51 -9.15
CA LEU A 206 11.50 16.72 -7.94
C LEU A 206 12.39 16.77 -6.70
N ALA A 207 13.38 15.87 -6.57
CA ALA A 207 14.33 15.86 -5.46
C ALA A 207 15.15 17.16 -5.40
N GLN A 208 15.55 17.73 -6.53
CA GLN A 208 16.22 19.03 -6.60
C GLN A 208 15.32 20.16 -6.09
N LEU A 209 14.04 20.19 -6.51
CA LEU A 209 13.07 21.17 -6.03
C LEU A 209 12.83 21.09 -4.52
N LEU A 210 12.86 19.87 -3.97
CA LEU A 210 12.65 19.63 -2.53
C LEU A 210 13.92 19.84 -1.69
N SER A 211 15.11 19.88 -2.29
CA SER A 211 16.40 19.90 -1.59
C SER A 211 16.57 20.96 -0.50
N PRO A 212 15.97 22.18 -0.55
CA PRO A 212 16.06 23.15 0.54
C PRO A 212 15.33 22.71 1.81
N HIS A 213 14.38 21.77 1.70
CA HIS A 213 13.52 21.33 2.79
C HIS A 213 13.71 19.85 3.11
N LEU A 214 14.06 19.04 2.12
CA LEU A 214 14.14 17.59 2.21
C LEU A 214 15.10 17.03 1.16
N GLN A 215 16.03 16.19 1.60
CA GLN A 215 16.89 15.43 0.70
C GLN A 215 16.29 14.04 0.44
N LEU A 216 15.78 13.83 -0.77
CA LEU A 216 15.36 12.49 -1.22
C LEU A 216 16.60 11.69 -1.63
N LYS A 217 16.68 10.44 -1.16
CA LYS A 217 17.75 9.49 -1.51
C LYS A 217 17.13 8.20 -2.07
N PRO A 218 17.80 7.52 -3.01
CA PRO A 218 17.39 6.19 -3.44
C PRO A 218 17.37 5.23 -2.25
N ALA A 219 16.24 4.53 -2.06
CA ALA A 219 15.95 3.66 -0.91
C ALA A 219 16.47 2.22 -1.06
#